data_AF-A0A5M3X7B2-F1
#
_entry.id   AF-A0A5M3X7B2-F1
#
_cell.length_a   1.000
_cell.length_b   1.000
_cell.length_c   1.000
_cell.angle_alpha   90.00
_cell.angle_beta   90.00
_cell.angle_gamma   90.00
#
_symmetry.space_group_name_H-M   'P 1'
#
loop_
_entity.id
_entity.type
_entity.pdbx_description
1 polymer ?
#
loop_
_entity_poly.entity_id
_entity_poly.type
_entity_poly.pdbx_seq_one_letter_code
_entity_poly.pdbx_strand_id
1 'polypeptide(L)'
;MTSLTIFAVLLTLLSPQVKATKWRVFRVMPPAASTPLEGVSAGASDLWVVRAGATALHWDGRVWGEDGEPYLIVGRGREMWRFADGSAGVVAGRWTGQGWTDQPLGALDAHVTEAVVAGPADVWASGLQWTDAGMRDVSWRWNGRVWRKVTTPRPVTAYAATGPSDVWAVSSIDRVTHFQHWDGSKWTATVAPGGPIEINDIVALSPAEAYAVGSVTKAEGVVLRWNGSSWSRMGRRVASGAYTHAAADGAGGVWMAERDYLVHLRNGRWMRQLSPVPQAELKGIAHVAGTGRMWAIAEGAAGQYVLSYPRTGG
;
A
#
# COMPACT_ATOMS: atom_id res chain seq x y z
N MET A 1 -20.28 44.45 -20.03
CA MET A 1 -20.49 43.77 -18.73
C MET A 1 -21.63 42.79 -18.90
N THR A 2 -21.32 41.49 -18.96
CA THR A 2 -22.13 40.31 -18.56
C THR A 2 -21.56 39.09 -19.27
N SER A 3 -20.94 38.16 -18.53
CA SER A 3 -20.84 36.71 -18.79
C SER A 3 -19.60 36.17 -18.09
N LEU A 4 -19.73 35.86 -16.80
CA LEU A 4 -18.70 35.15 -16.02
C LEU A 4 -19.34 34.55 -14.76
N THR A 5 -20.48 33.85 -14.91
CA THR A 5 -21.09 33.15 -13.77
C THR A 5 -22.01 31.98 -14.17
N ILE A 6 -21.64 31.15 -15.15
CA ILE A 6 -22.38 29.90 -15.42
C ILE A 6 -21.41 28.77 -15.84
N PHE A 7 -20.42 28.47 -15.01
CA PHE A 7 -19.65 27.21 -15.13
C PHE A 7 -19.46 26.48 -13.79
N ALA A 8 -20.03 26.99 -12.70
CA ALA A 8 -19.89 26.41 -11.36
C ALA A 8 -21.13 25.66 -10.83
N VAL A 9 -22.22 25.54 -11.61
CA VAL A 9 -23.52 25.04 -11.08
C VAL A 9 -24.05 23.78 -11.78
N LEU A 10 -23.37 23.23 -12.80
CA LEU A 10 -23.88 22.07 -13.54
C LEU A 10 -23.04 20.77 -13.42
N LEU A 11 -22.37 20.55 -12.28
CA LEU A 11 -21.74 19.25 -11.96
C LEU A 11 -22.14 18.67 -10.60
N THR A 12 -23.25 19.14 -10.02
CA THR A 12 -23.73 18.75 -8.68
C THR A 12 -24.93 17.79 -8.69
N LEU A 13 -25.34 17.29 -9.86
CA LEU A 13 -26.46 16.34 -9.97
C LEU A 13 -25.97 15.05 -10.67
N LEU A 14 -25.23 14.21 -9.93
CA LEU A 14 -25.16 12.73 -10.07
C LEU A 14 -24.05 12.04 -9.23
N SER A 15 -23.26 12.76 -8.43
CA SER A 15 -22.22 12.15 -7.56
C SER A 15 -22.56 12.34 -6.08
N PRO A 16 -23.42 11.51 -5.47
CA PRO A 16 -23.60 11.59 -4.02
C PRO A 16 -22.28 11.24 -3.33
N GLN A 17 -21.85 12.10 -2.40
CA GLN A 17 -20.74 11.90 -1.43
C GLN A 17 -19.34 12.48 -1.73
N VAL A 18 -19.19 13.55 -2.52
CA VAL A 18 -17.97 14.38 -2.42
C VAL A 18 -18.10 15.30 -1.21
N LYS A 19 -17.26 15.11 -0.19
CA LYS A 19 -17.21 15.98 1.00
C LYS A 19 -15.99 16.89 0.95
N ALA A 20 -16.06 18.00 1.68
CA ALA A 20 -14.89 18.83 1.94
C ALA A 20 -13.75 17.97 2.49
N THR A 21 -12.57 18.12 1.90
CA THR A 21 -11.43 17.28 2.26
C THR A 21 -10.94 17.61 3.67
N LYS A 22 -10.69 16.56 4.46
CA LYS A 22 -9.98 16.69 5.74
C LYS A 22 -8.49 16.39 5.58
N TRP A 23 -8.08 15.86 4.43
CA TRP A 23 -6.68 15.69 4.07
C TRP A 23 -6.01 17.05 3.89
N ARG A 24 -4.78 17.16 4.36
CA ARG A 24 -3.99 18.39 4.30
C ARG A 24 -2.60 18.10 3.77
N VAL A 25 -2.04 19.03 3.00
CA VAL A 25 -0.61 19.02 2.72
C VAL A 25 0.12 19.23 4.03
N PHE A 26 0.86 18.20 4.46
CA PHE A 26 1.73 18.27 5.62
C PHE A 26 3.10 18.82 5.23
N ARG A 27 3.62 18.37 4.08
CA ARG A 27 4.90 18.83 3.55
C ARG A 27 4.87 18.87 2.02
N VAL A 28 5.46 19.93 1.47
CA VAL A 28 5.89 19.96 0.08
C VAL A 28 7.38 19.65 0.07
N MET A 29 7.76 18.65 -0.71
CA MET A 29 9.16 18.29 -0.94
C MET A 29 9.56 18.88 -2.29
N PRO A 30 10.74 19.51 -2.40
CA PRO A 30 11.20 20.04 -3.67
C PRO A 30 11.23 18.91 -4.70
N PRO A 31 10.90 19.18 -5.97
CA PRO A 31 10.96 18.18 -7.02
C PRO A 31 12.40 17.68 -7.11
N ALA A 32 12.61 16.44 -6.69
CA ALA A 32 13.84 15.73 -6.99
C ALA A 32 13.66 15.24 -8.42
N ALA A 33 14.18 16.00 -9.39
CA ALA A 33 13.86 15.91 -10.82
C ALA A 33 14.09 14.53 -11.48
N SER A 34 14.54 13.53 -10.72
CA SER A 34 14.79 12.16 -11.18
C SER A 34 14.49 11.05 -10.15
N THR A 35 13.92 11.34 -8.97
CA THR A 35 13.75 10.32 -7.91
C THR A 35 12.26 10.18 -7.54
N PRO A 36 11.49 9.38 -8.29
CA PRO A 36 10.05 9.22 -8.04
C PRO A 36 9.76 8.68 -6.64
N LEU A 37 8.56 8.98 -6.15
CA LEU A 37 8.05 8.43 -4.91
C LEU A 37 7.59 6.98 -5.11
N GLU A 38 8.12 6.06 -4.30
CA GLU A 38 7.86 4.61 -4.43
C GLU A 38 7.06 4.03 -3.27
N GLY A 39 7.17 4.60 -2.07
CA GLY A 39 6.53 3.99 -0.92
C GLY A 39 6.43 4.88 0.30
N VAL A 40 5.46 4.56 1.15
CA VAL A 40 5.27 5.21 2.44
C VAL A 40 4.91 4.15 3.48
N SER A 41 5.56 4.22 4.64
CA SER A 41 5.18 3.39 5.79
C SER A 41 5.19 4.20 7.07
N ALA A 42 4.22 3.90 7.93
CA ALA A 42 4.05 4.61 9.19
C ALA A 42 4.23 3.65 10.37
N GLY A 43 5.12 4.05 11.28
CA GLY A 43 5.25 3.45 12.60
C GLY A 43 4.23 4.04 13.58
N ALA A 44 4.45 3.79 14.87
CA ALA A 44 3.60 4.34 15.94
C ALA A 44 3.69 5.88 16.05
N SER A 45 4.87 6.43 15.83
CA SER A 45 5.18 7.88 15.88
C SER A 45 5.90 8.38 14.63
N ASP A 46 6.22 7.47 13.73
CA ASP A 46 7.23 7.66 12.71
C ASP A 46 6.62 7.52 11.32
N LEU A 47 7.22 8.19 10.34
CA LEU A 47 6.84 8.09 8.94
C LEU A 47 8.10 7.99 8.09
N TRP A 48 8.12 7.01 7.20
CA TRP A 48 9.16 6.88 6.19
C TRP A 48 8.57 7.08 4.80
N VAL A 49 9.32 7.78 3.96
CA VAL A 49 9.01 7.99 2.54
C VAL A 49 10.20 7.53 1.73
N VAL A 50 9.96 6.58 0.84
CA VAL A 50 10.96 5.98 -0.04
C VAL A 50 10.90 6.63 -1.42
N ARG A 51 12.08 6.89 -1.98
CA ARG A 51 12.27 7.41 -3.33
C ARG A 51 13.19 6.48 -4.10
N ALA A 52 12.90 6.27 -5.38
CA ALA A 52 13.74 5.43 -6.22
C ALA A 52 15.15 6.02 -6.32
N GLY A 53 16.17 5.20 -6.02
CA GLY A 53 17.58 5.56 -6.16
C GLY A 53 18.02 6.75 -5.31
N ALA A 54 17.34 7.00 -4.17
CA ALA A 54 17.66 8.12 -3.30
C ALA A 54 17.46 7.75 -1.83
N THR A 55 18.06 8.59 -0.97
CA THR A 55 17.91 8.44 0.47
C THR A 55 16.44 8.61 0.90
N ALA A 56 15.94 7.64 1.66
CA ALA A 56 14.63 7.67 2.27
C ALA A 56 14.56 8.79 3.30
N LEU A 57 13.39 9.41 3.40
CA LEU A 57 13.11 10.46 4.37
C LEU A 57 12.41 9.84 5.58
N HIS A 58 12.83 10.21 6.78
CA HIS A 58 12.23 9.77 8.04
C HIS A 58 11.73 10.97 8.84
N TRP A 59 10.51 10.89 9.34
CA TRP A 59 9.95 11.82 10.32
C TRP A 59 9.75 11.08 11.64
N ASP A 60 10.39 11.58 12.70
CA ASP A 60 10.37 10.94 14.04
C ASP A 60 9.20 11.42 14.94
N GLY A 61 8.27 12.19 14.36
CA GLY A 61 7.21 12.88 15.11
C GLY A 61 7.50 14.35 15.41
N ARG A 62 8.75 14.82 15.21
CA ARG A 62 9.21 16.18 15.53
C ARG A 62 10.07 16.82 14.44
N VAL A 63 10.99 16.07 13.86
CA VAL A 63 11.93 16.54 12.85
C VAL A 63 12.06 15.54 11.71
N TRP A 64 12.41 16.06 10.54
CA TRP A 64 12.74 15.25 9.37
C TRP A 64 14.23 14.98 9.31
N GLY A 65 14.59 13.75 8.99
CA GLY A 65 15.96 13.31 8.70
C GLY A 65 16.00 12.40 7.47
N GLU A 66 17.21 11.94 7.18
CA GLU A 66 17.55 11.00 6.12
C GLU A 66 17.86 9.62 6.72
N ASP A 67 17.46 8.54 6.05
CA ASP A 67 17.54 7.18 6.60
C ASP A 67 17.93 6.10 5.56
N GLY A 68 19.14 6.26 4.99
CA GLY A 68 19.71 5.32 4.02
C GLY A 68 18.93 5.24 2.70
N GLU A 69 19.27 4.32 1.81
CA GLU A 69 18.66 4.18 0.48
C GLU A 69 17.86 2.88 0.30
N PRO A 70 16.87 2.57 1.16
CA PRO A 70 15.99 1.44 0.90
C PRO A 70 15.08 1.74 -0.28
N TYR A 71 14.78 0.73 -1.09
CA TYR A 71 13.79 0.82 -2.18
C TYR A 71 12.39 0.34 -1.73
N LEU A 72 12.29 -0.36 -0.60
CA LEU A 72 11.01 -0.78 -0.01
C LEU A 72 11.05 -0.60 1.51
N ILE A 73 9.95 -0.12 2.08
CA ILE A 73 9.74 -0.12 3.53
C ILE A 73 8.30 -0.52 3.86
N VAL A 74 8.16 -1.43 4.83
CA VAL A 74 6.89 -1.95 5.30
C VAL A 74 6.89 -2.01 6.81
N GLY A 75 5.71 -2.00 7.42
CA GLY A 75 5.66 -1.90 8.87
C GLY A 75 4.31 -2.09 9.50
N ARG A 76 4.36 -2.47 10.77
CA ARG A 76 3.18 -2.59 11.64
C ARG A 76 3.55 -2.18 13.06
N GLY A 77 3.12 -0.99 13.45
CA GLY A 77 3.36 -0.48 14.80
C GLY A 77 4.82 -0.13 15.05
N ARG A 78 5.52 -0.95 15.84
CA ARG A 78 6.96 -0.75 16.15
C ARG A 78 7.88 -1.68 15.37
N GLU A 79 7.31 -2.64 14.65
CA GLU A 79 8.06 -3.56 13.82
C GLU A 79 8.06 -3.02 12.39
N MET A 80 9.19 -2.48 11.95
CA MET A 80 9.37 -1.98 10.58
C MET A 80 10.50 -2.73 9.91
N TRP A 81 10.37 -2.91 8.60
CA TRP A 81 11.34 -3.58 7.76
C TRP A 81 11.61 -2.75 6.53
N ARG A 82 12.89 -2.62 6.17
CA ARG A 82 13.33 -1.97 4.95
C ARG A 82 14.18 -2.94 4.13
N PHE A 83 14.12 -2.81 2.81
CA PHE A 83 14.92 -3.61 1.89
C PHE A 83 15.77 -2.68 1.03
N ALA A 84 17.05 -3.03 0.91
CA ALA A 84 18.05 -2.30 0.16
C ALA A 84 19.01 -3.27 -0.52
N ASP A 85 19.68 -2.82 -1.57
CA ASP A 85 20.75 -3.57 -2.20
C ASP A 85 22.03 -3.47 -1.35
N GLY A 86 22.72 -4.60 -1.18
CA GLY A 86 23.99 -4.68 -0.46
C GLY A 86 25.03 -5.44 -1.28
N SER A 87 26.30 -5.30 -0.90
CA SER A 87 27.43 -5.96 -1.58
C SER A 87 27.37 -7.49 -1.56
N ALA A 88 26.60 -8.07 -0.64
CA ALA A 88 26.36 -9.51 -0.51
C ALA A 88 24.91 -9.91 -0.86
N GLY A 89 24.21 -9.08 -1.65
CA GLY A 89 22.79 -9.25 -1.99
C GLY A 89 21.88 -8.38 -1.13
N VAL A 90 20.57 -8.68 -1.17
CA VAL A 90 19.55 -7.87 -0.49
C VAL A 90 19.77 -7.87 1.03
N VAL A 91 19.76 -6.67 1.61
CA VAL A 91 19.78 -6.44 3.06
C VAL A 91 18.37 -6.10 3.52
N ALA A 92 17.85 -6.86 4.50
CA ALA A 92 16.59 -6.55 5.16
C ALA A 92 16.87 -5.92 6.53
N GLY A 93 16.78 -4.60 6.63
CA GLY A 93 16.94 -3.87 7.87
C GLY A 93 15.68 -4.00 8.73
N ARG A 94 15.84 -4.34 10.01
CA ARG A 94 14.77 -4.47 11.00
C ARG A 94 14.85 -3.35 12.04
N TRP A 95 13.75 -2.63 12.24
CA TRP A 95 13.61 -1.58 13.25
C TRP A 95 12.64 -2.01 14.35
N THR A 96 13.05 -1.80 15.59
CA THR A 96 12.23 -2.09 16.80
C THR A 96 12.09 -0.89 17.75
N GLY A 97 12.43 0.32 17.28
CA GLY A 97 12.29 1.58 18.04
C GLY A 97 13.59 2.20 18.56
N GLN A 98 14.75 1.54 18.42
CA GLN A 98 16.05 2.06 18.88
C GLN A 98 17.10 2.20 17.77
N GLY A 99 16.86 1.61 16.60
CA GLY A 99 17.85 1.52 15.53
C GLY A 99 17.50 0.44 14.52
N TRP A 100 18.09 0.54 13.34
CA TRP A 100 18.06 -0.50 12.33
C TRP A 100 19.08 -1.59 12.65
N THR A 101 18.68 -2.84 12.48
CA THR A 101 19.55 -4.00 12.57
C THR A 101 19.43 -4.82 11.29
N ASP A 102 20.53 -5.02 10.60
CA ASP A 102 20.52 -5.71 9.32
C ASP A 102 20.35 -7.22 9.53
N GLN A 103 19.37 -7.78 8.81
CA GLN A 103 19.12 -9.21 8.70
C GLN A 103 19.35 -9.58 7.24
N PRO A 104 20.47 -10.24 6.89
CA PRO A 104 20.74 -10.56 5.51
C PRO A 104 19.66 -11.50 4.96
N LEU A 105 19.09 -11.16 3.81
CA LEU A 105 18.21 -12.06 3.06
C LEU A 105 19.01 -13.23 2.49
N GLY A 106 20.30 -12.98 2.18
CA GLY A 106 21.23 -13.96 1.60
C GLY A 106 20.87 -14.34 0.15
N ALA A 107 20.12 -13.49 -0.56
CA ALA A 107 19.80 -13.68 -1.97
C ALA A 107 20.64 -12.72 -2.82
N LEU A 108 21.63 -13.29 -3.51
CA LEU A 108 22.36 -12.60 -4.57
C LEU A 108 21.44 -12.38 -5.76
N ASP A 109 21.68 -11.27 -6.48
CA ASP A 109 20.97 -10.88 -7.70
C ASP A 109 19.45 -10.98 -7.54
N ALA A 110 18.95 -10.46 -6.43
CA ALA A 110 17.53 -10.44 -6.10
C ALA A 110 17.07 -9.02 -5.81
N HIS A 111 15.78 -8.77 -6.03
CA HIS A 111 15.13 -7.49 -5.72
C HIS A 111 13.78 -7.78 -5.08
N VAL A 112 13.53 -7.24 -3.89
CA VAL A 112 12.24 -7.40 -3.20
C VAL A 112 11.29 -6.33 -3.72
N THR A 113 10.15 -6.74 -4.26
CA THR A 113 9.15 -5.81 -4.81
C THR A 113 8.00 -5.56 -3.85
N GLU A 114 7.74 -6.49 -2.93
CA GLU A 114 6.58 -6.45 -2.04
C GLU A 114 6.88 -7.15 -0.71
N ALA A 115 6.32 -6.67 0.39
CA ALA A 115 6.49 -7.31 1.70
C ALA A 115 5.35 -6.99 2.67
N VAL A 116 5.16 -7.83 3.68
CA VAL A 116 4.21 -7.58 4.76
C VAL A 116 4.73 -8.07 6.11
N VAL A 117 4.49 -7.27 7.14
CA VAL A 117 4.75 -7.65 8.53
C VAL A 117 3.51 -8.34 9.11
N ALA A 118 3.52 -9.68 9.10
CA ALA A 118 2.48 -10.50 9.74
C ALA A 118 2.61 -10.49 11.27
N GLY A 119 3.83 -10.34 11.79
CA GLY A 119 4.11 -10.13 13.21
C GLY A 119 5.60 -9.86 13.48
N PRO A 120 6.00 -9.66 14.77
CA PRO A 120 7.39 -9.35 15.14
C PRO A 120 8.44 -10.39 14.73
N ALA A 121 7.98 -11.62 14.48
CA ALA A 121 8.81 -12.75 14.07
C ALA A 121 8.30 -13.39 12.77
N ASP A 122 7.44 -12.70 12.03
CA ASP A 122 6.87 -13.24 10.80
C ASP A 122 6.69 -12.13 9.78
N VAL A 123 7.56 -12.14 8.77
CA VAL A 123 7.55 -11.18 7.67
C VAL A 123 7.65 -11.95 6.39
N TRP A 124 6.79 -11.60 5.44
CA TRP A 124 6.81 -12.17 4.09
C TRP A 124 7.34 -11.12 3.13
N ALA A 125 8.14 -11.56 2.19
CA ALA A 125 8.66 -10.73 1.11
C ALA A 125 8.56 -11.51 -0.19
N SER A 126 8.28 -10.84 -1.30
CA SER A 126 8.35 -11.40 -2.64
C SER A 126 9.08 -10.46 -3.57
N GLY A 127 9.55 -11.02 -4.67
CA GLY A 127 10.21 -10.26 -5.71
C GLY A 127 10.85 -11.18 -6.71
N LEU A 128 11.93 -10.70 -7.30
CA LEU A 128 12.52 -11.29 -8.48
C LEU A 128 13.96 -11.67 -8.18
N GLN A 129 14.41 -12.80 -8.70
CA GLN A 129 15.79 -13.24 -8.62
C GLN A 129 16.30 -13.62 -10.00
N TRP A 130 17.46 -13.07 -10.38
CA TRP A 130 18.19 -13.46 -11.56
C TRP A 130 18.98 -14.74 -11.28
N THR A 131 18.88 -15.66 -12.22
CA THR A 131 19.60 -16.94 -12.21
C THR A 131 20.16 -17.19 -13.62
N ASP A 132 21.04 -18.18 -13.76
CA ASP A 132 21.54 -18.60 -15.08
C ASP A 132 20.39 -19.03 -16.03
N ALA A 133 19.26 -19.47 -15.47
CA ALA A 133 18.07 -19.83 -16.22
C ALA A 133 17.11 -18.65 -16.48
N GLY A 134 17.54 -17.42 -16.21
CA GLY A 134 16.75 -16.19 -16.33
C GLY A 134 16.15 -15.72 -15.01
N MET A 135 15.33 -14.67 -15.12
CA MET A 135 14.66 -14.00 -14.01
C MET A 135 13.45 -14.83 -13.54
N ARG A 136 13.29 -15.00 -12.22
CA ARG A 136 12.21 -15.80 -11.62
C ARG A 136 11.58 -15.10 -10.42
N ASP A 137 10.28 -15.28 -10.26
CA ASP A 137 9.59 -14.93 -9.01
C ASP A 137 10.06 -15.80 -7.85
N VAL A 138 10.22 -15.17 -6.70
CA VAL A 138 10.65 -15.83 -5.47
C VAL A 138 10.01 -15.13 -4.27
N SER A 139 9.71 -15.92 -3.24
CA SER A 139 9.22 -15.41 -1.96
C SER A 139 10.14 -15.86 -0.84
N TRP A 140 10.23 -15.04 0.20
CA TRP A 140 10.97 -15.30 1.42
C TRP A 140 10.08 -15.06 2.63
N ARG A 141 10.39 -15.79 3.71
CA ARG A 141 9.77 -15.60 5.01
C ARG A 141 10.82 -15.48 6.10
N TRP A 142 10.71 -14.43 6.90
CA TRP A 142 11.40 -14.27 8.16
C TRP A 142 10.67 -15.07 9.24
N ASN A 143 11.37 -15.93 9.95
CA ASN A 143 10.76 -16.76 11.02
C ASN A 143 11.14 -16.30 12.44
N GLY A 144 11.59 -15.05 12.58
CA GLY A 144 12.08 -14.51 13.85
C GLY A 144 13.58 -14.66 14.05
N ARG A 145 14.26 -15.43 13.21
CA ARG A 145 15.70 -15.69 13.30
C ARG A 145 16.44 -15.60 11.99
N VAL A 146 15.87 -16.14 10.93
CA VAL A 146 16.48 -16.19 9.60
C VAL A 146 15.43 -16.02 8.51
N TRP A 147 15.83 -15.41 7.41
CA TRP A 147 15.07 -15.42 6.16
C TRP A 147 15.22 -16.79 5.49
N ARG A 148 14.13 -17.31 4.94
CA ARG A 148 14.12 -18.55 4.14
C ARG A 148 13.30 -18.36 2.89
N LYS A 149 13.77 -18.89 1.76
CA LYS A 149 12.95 -19.03 0.55
C LYS A 149 11.75 -19.92 0.86
N VAL A 150 10.59 -19.54 0.35
CA VAL A 150 9.32 -20.25 0.51
C VAL A 150 8.59 -20.34 -0.82
N THR A 151 7.79 -21.38 -0.97
CA THR A 151 6.96 -21.56 -2.17
C THR A 151 5.57 -20.99 -1.92
N THR A 152 5.12 -20.13 -2.82
CA THR A 152 3.73 -19.67 -2.93
C THR A 152 3.05 -20.39 -4.11
N PRO A 153 1.72 -20.57 -4.09
CA PRO A 153 0.99 -21.19 -5.21
C PRO A 153 1.17 -20.46 -6.56
N ARG A 154 1.35 -19.14 -6.52
CA ARG A 154 1.52 -18.24 -7.67
C ARG A 154 2.51 -17.12 -7.31
N PRO A 155 3.13 -16.46 -8.31
CA PRO A 155 3.87 -15.21 -8.10
C PRO A 155 3.06 -14.17 -7.32
N VAL A 156 3.69 -13.40 -6.45
CA VAL A 156 3.01 -12.45 -5.58
C VAL A 156 3.27 -11.02 -6.03
N THR A 157 2.19 -10.26 -6.20
CA THR A 157 2.19 -8.85 -6.60
C THR A 157 1.74 -7.89 -5.49
N ALA A 158 1.03 -8.39 -4.47
CA ALA A 158 0.63 -7.60 -3.29
C ALA A 158 0.42 -8.54 -2.09
N TYR A 159 0.72 -8.07 -0.87
CA TYR A 159 0.49 -8.81 0.38
C TYR A 159 -0.42 -8.05 1.34
N ALA A 160 -1.14 -8.78 2.18
CA ALA A 160 -1.80 -8.25 3.38
C ALA A 160 -1.76 -9.29 4.50
N ALA A 161 -1.70 -8.86 5.76
CA ALA A 161 -1.71 -9.79 6.89
C ALA A 161 -2.39 -9.21 8.11
N THR A 162 -3.10 -10.06 8.86
CA THR A 162 -3.58 -9.71 10.20
C THR A 162 -2.79 -10.42 11.30
N GLY A 163 -2.11 -11.52 10.95
CA GLY A 163 -1.24 -12.28 11.85
C GLY A 163 -0.43 -13.38 11.14
N PRO A 164 0.42 -14.12 11.88
CA PRO A 164 1.27 -15.20 11.35
C PRO A 164 0.54 -16.38 10.69
N SER A 165 -0.76 -16.50 10.96
CA SER A 165 -1.67 -17.54 10.44
C SER A 165 -2.78 -16.97 9.56
N ASP A 166 -2.66 -15.70 9.16
CA ASP A 166 -3.63 -15.03 8.29
C ASP A 166 -2.86 -14.03 7.41
N VAL A 167 -2.29 -14.57 6.33
CA VAL A 167 -1.59 -13.81 5.30
C VAL A 167 -2.28 -14.04 3.96
N TRP A 168 -2.67 -12.95 3.32
CA TRP A 168 -3.18 -12.92 1.97
C TRP A 168 -2.08 -12.48 1.02
N ALA A 169 -2.01 -13.13 -0.14
CA ALA A 169 -1.19 -12.72 -1.26
C ALA A 169 -2.05 -12.66 -2.53
N VAL A 170 -1.78 -11.66 -3.36
CA VAL A 170 -2.42 -11.51 -4.66
C VAL A 170 -1.43 -11.91 -5.74
N SER A 171 -1.90 -12.62 -6.75
CA SER A 171 -1.21 -12.79 -8.03
C SER A 171 -2.08 -12.16 -9.09
N SER A 172 -1.65 -11.06 -9.69
CA SER A 172 -2.39 -10.37 -10.75
C SER A 172 -1.54 -10.25 -12.01
N ILE A 173 -1.58 -11.29 -12.85
CA ILE A 173 -0.78 -11.39 -14.09
C ILE A 173 -1.74 -11.55 -15.27
N ASP A 174 -1.51 -10.81 -16.35
CA ASP A 174 -2.33 -10.83 -17.57
C ASP A 174 -3.85 -10.67 -17.30
N ARG A 175 -4.18 -9.84 -16.30
CA ARG A 175 -5.56 -9.59 -15.81
C ARG A 175 -6.26 -10.84 -15.26
N VAL A 176 -5.50 -11.89 -14.91
CA VAL A 176 -5.99 -13.06 -14.19
C VAL A 176 -5.53 -12.96 -12.73
N THR A 177 -6.45 -12.52 -11.89
CA THR A 177 -6.19 -12.37 -10.45
C THR A 177 -6.46 -13.67 -9.69
N HIS A 178 -5.51 -14.08 -8.84
CA HIS A 178 -5.69 -15.10 -7.80
C HIS A 178 -5.52 -14.49 -6.42
N PHE A 179 -6.40 -14.86 -5.50
CA PHE A 179 -6.18 -14.67 -4.07
C PHE A 179 -5.61 -15.94 -3.47
N GLN A 180 -4.51 -15.79 -2.76
CA GLN A 180 -3.81 -16.86 -2.07
C GLN A 180 -3.87 -16.58 -0.57
N HIS A 181 -4.19 -17.60 0.23
CA HIS A 181 -4.34 -17.46 1.68
C HIS A 181 -3.50 -18.47 2.43
N TRP A 182 -2.70 -17.98 3.37
CA TRP A 182 -1.91 -18.77 4.30
C TRP A 182 -2.65 -18.88 5.63
N ASP A 183 -2.96 -20.12 6.02
CA ASP A 183 -3.71 -20.43 7.25
C ASP A 183 -2.83 -20.71 8.48
N GLY A 184 -1.51 -20.46 8.39
CA GLY A 184 -0.53 -20.86 9.40
C GLY A 184 0.18 -22.17 9.10
N SER A 185 -0.32 -22.97 8.17
CA SER A 185 0.23 -24.28 7.82
C SER A 185 0.42 -24.50 6.31
N LYS A 186 -0.51 -24.00 5.50
CA LYS A 186 -0.49 -24.17 4.04
C LYS A 186 -1.10 -22.97 3.33
N TRP A 187 -0.74 -22.84 2.07
CA TRP A 187 -1.39 -21.91 1.16
C TRP A 187 -2.58 -22.58 0.47
N THR A 188 -3.65 -21.81 0.28
CA THR A 188 -4.74 -22.11 -0.66
C THR A 188 -4.83 -20.99 -1.68
N ALA A 189 -5.33 -21.26 -2.89
CA ALA A 189 -5.48 -20.24 -3.91
C ALA A 189 -6.82 -20.37 -4.63
N THR A 190 -7.49 -19.25 -4.87
CA THR A 190 -8.72 -19.17 -5.64
C THR A 190 -8.61 -18.06 -6.68
N VAL A 191 -9.26 -18.26 -7.82
CA VAL A 191 -9.42 -17.21 -8.83
C VAL A 191 -10.34 -16.12 -8.26
N ALA A 192 -10.02 -14.86 -8.52
CA ALA A 192 -10.85 -13.74 -8.11
C ALA A 192 -12.18 -13.70 -8.87
N PRO A 193 -13.29 -13.30 -8.22
CA PRO A 193 -14.59 -13.27 -8.88
C PRO A 193 -14.77 -12.10 -9.86
N GLY A 194 -15.51 -12.39 -10.93
CA GLY A 194 -16.11 -11.41 -11.84
C GLY A 194 -15.35 -11.11 -13.14
N GLY A 195 -14.38 -11.93 -13.53
CA GLY A 195 -13.73 -11.84 -14.84
C GLY A 195 -12.40 -11.08 -14.82
N PRO A 196 -11.89 -10.65 -15.98
CA PRO A 196 -10.54 -10.11 -16.09
C PRO A 196 -10.40 -8.81 -15.32
N ILE A 197 -9.62 -8.87 -14.24
CA ILE A 197 -9.33 -7.75 -13.35
C ILE A 197 -7.88 -7.77 -12.96
N GLU A 198 -7.43 -6.58 -12.65
CA GLU A 198 -6.10 -6.33 -12.14
C GLU A 198 -6.24 -5.75 -10.74
N ILE A 199 -5.64 -6.41 -9.76
CA ILE A 199 -5.60 -5.94 -8.39
C ILE A 199 -4.25 -5.31 -8.15
N ASN A 200 -4.29 -4.04 -7.75
CA ASN A 200 -3.11 -3.23 -7.48
C ASN A 200 -2.69 -3.34 -6.01
N ASP A 201 -3.64 -3.52 -5.09
CA ASP A 201 -3.35 -3.57 -3.66
C ASP A 201 -4.41 -4.37 -2.88
N ILE A 202 -4.02 -4.87 -1.71
CA ILE A 202 -4.86 -5.63 -0.78
C ILE A 202 -4.63 -5.17 0.66
N VAL A 203 -5.70 -5.13 1.45
CA VAL A 203 -5.65 -4.85 2.87
C VAL A 203 -6.52 -5.82 3.64
N ALA A 204 -5.98 -6.38 4.71
CA ALA A 204 -6.71 -7.25 5.63
C ALA A 204 -6.97 -6.49 6.94
N LEU A 205 -8.24 -6.36 7.32
CA LEU A 205 -8.66 -5.71 8.56
C LEU A 205 -8.79 -6.73 9.69
N SER A 206 -9.26 -7.94 9.36
CA SER A 206 -9.38 -9.09 10.25
C SER A 206 -9.43 -10.38 9.42
N PRO A 207 -9.34 -11.58 10.05
CA PRO A 207 -9.53 -12.84 9.32
C PRO A 207 -10.88 -12.95 8.59
N ALA A 208 -11.89 -12.18 9.02
CA ALA A 208 -13.23 -12.17 8.43
C ALA A 208 -13.47 -10.97 7.49
N GLU A 209 -12.50 -10.07 7.30
CA GLU A 209 -12.70 -8.87 6.51
C GLU A 209 -11.40 -8.37 5.88
N ALA A 210 -11.37 -8.39 4.55
CA ALA A 210 -10.30 -7.86 3.74
C ALA A 210 -10.86 -7.20 2.47
N TYR A 211 -10.09 -6.29 1.90
CA TYR A 211 -10.44 -5.55 0.69
C TYR A 211 -9.28 -5.64 -0.30
N ALA A 212 -9.60 -5.87 -1.56
CA ALA A 212 -8.64 -5.80 -2.66
C ALA A 212 -9.14 -4.77 -3.66
N VAL A 213 -8.24 -3.91 -4.13
CA VAL A 213 -8.56 -2.75 -4.94
C VAL A 213 -7.76 -2.76 -6.23
N GLY A 214 -8.36 -2.28 -7.30
CA GLY A 214 -7.71 -2.28 -8.60
C GLY A 214 -8.62 -1.79 -9.70
N SER A 215 -8.58 -2.47 -10.85
CA SER A 215 -9.34 -2.07 -12.03
C SER A 215 -9.91 -3.23 -12.87
N VAL A 216 -11.06 -2.98 -13.49
CA VAL A 216 -11.57 -3.76 -14.64
C VAL A 216 -11.01 -3.19 -15.95
N THR A 217 -10.89 -1.87 -16.03
CA THR A 217 -10.21 -1.13 -17.10
C THR A 217 -9.54 0.10 -16.48
N LYS A 218 -8.67 0.81 -17.21
CA LYS A 218 -8.04 2.05 -16.70
C LYS A 218 -9.06 3.11 -16.21
N ALA A 219 -10.27 3.13 -16.76
CA ALA A 219 -11.34 4.05 -16.39
C ALA A 219 -12.32 3.48 -15.35
N GLU A 220 -12.24 2.18 -15.05
CA GLU A 220 -13.19 1.46 -14.20
C GLU A 220 -12.47 0.76 -13.04
N GLY A 221 -12.53 1.38 -11.87
CA GLY A 221 -12.03 0.79 -10.63
C GLY A 221 -12.89 -0.38 -10.14
N VAL A 222 -12.27 -1.35 -9.47
CA VAL A 222 -12.95 -2.45 -8.79
C VAL A 222 -12.51 -2.52 -7.33
N VAL A 223 -13.47 -2.88 -6.47
CA VAL A 223 -13.20 -3.26 -5.08
C VAL A 223 -13.84 -4.61 -4.81
N LEU A 224 -13.03 -5.54 -4.36
CA LEU A 224 -13.42 -6.87 -3.89
C LEU A 224 -13.39 -6.88 -2.37
N ARG A 225 -14.37 -7.56 -1.76
CA ARG A 225 -14.45 -7.74 -0.31
C ARG A 225 -14.45 -9.22 0.04
N TRP A 226 -13.57 -9.60 0.96
CA TRP A 226 -13.63 -10.84 1.71
C TRP A 226 -14.57 -10.66 2.90
N ASN A 227 -15.47 -11.62 3.10
CA ASN A 227 -16.46 -11.59 4.19
C ASN A 227 -16.24 -12.70 5.23
N GLY A 228 -15.07 -13.34 5.24
CA GLY A 228 -14.75 -14.49 6.08
C GLY A 228 -15.01 -15.85 5.43
N SER A 229 -15.68 -15.90 4.27
CA SER A 229 -15.91 -17.15 3.54
C SER A 229 -15.69 -17.05 2.04
N SER A 230 -15.99 -15.90 1.43
CA SER A 230 -15.81 -15.70 0.00
C SER A 230 -15.43 -14.26 -0.34
N TRP A 231 -14.67 -14.12 -1.43
CA TRP A 231 -14.45 -12.85 -2.11
C TRP A 231 -15.67 -12.51 -2.96
N SER A 232 -16.07 -11.24 -2.97
CA SER A 232 -17.19 -10.76 -3.79
C SER A 232 -16.97 -9.32 -4.24
N ARG A 233 -17.51 -8.96 -5.42
CA ARG A 233 -17.47 -7.58 -5.92
C ARG A 233 -18.42 -6.70 -5.13
N MET A 234 -17.92 -5.55 -4.70
CA MET A 234 -18.79 -4.54 -4.10
C MET A 234 -19.54 -3.79 -5.21
N GLY A 235 -20.89 -3.83 -5.15
CA GLY A 235 -21.76 -3.30 -6.20
C GLY A 235 -21.78 -1.79 -6.37
N ARG A 236 -21.05 -1.01 -5.56
CA ARG A 236 -21.07 0.46 -5.64
C ARG A 236 -19.91 0.99 -6.48
N ARG A 237 -20.24 1.36 -7.73
CA ARG A 237 -19.36 2.11 -8.65
C ARG A 237 -19.32 3.57 -8.23
N VAL A 238 -18.30 3.98 -7.50
CA VAL A 238 -18.02 5.43 -7.28
C VAL A 238 -16.86 5.90 -8.16
N ALA A 239 -16.20 4.99 -8.87
CA ALA A 239 -14.88 5.27 -9.42
C ALA A 239 -14.94 5.76 -10.87
N SER A 240 -14.24 6.86 -11.10
CA SER A 240 -13.91 7.43 -12.42
C SER A 240 -12.53 6.95 -12.93
N GLY A 241 -11.88 6.03 -12.21
CA GLY A 241 -10.57 5.47 -12.53
C GLY A 241 -10.21 4.26 -11.67
N ALA A 242 -9.02 3.70 -11.88
CA ALA A 242 -8.47 2.61 -11.07
C ALA A 242 -8.24 3.04 -9.61
N TYR A 243 -8.40 2.09 -8.68
CA TYR A 243 -7.87 2.24 -7.33
C TYR A 243 -6.44 1.71 -7.29
N THR A 244 -5.50 2.48 -6.73
CA THR A 244 -4.06 2.15 -6.80
C THR A 244 -3.48 1.66 -5.49
N HIS A 245 -3.91 2.21 -4.36
CA HIS A 245 -3.39 1.89 -3.03
C HIS A 245 -4.52 1.82 -2.02
N ALA A 246 -4.38 1.00 -0.99
CA ALA A 246 -5.33 0.84 0.10
C ALA A 246 -4.62 0.72 1.45
N ALA A 247 -5.21 1.32 2.48
CA ALA A 247 -4.72 1.17 3.86
C ALA A 247 -5.88 1.10 4.85
N ALA A 248 -5.74 0.24 5.85
CA ALA A 248 -6.69 0.12 6.95
C ALA A 248 -6.71 1.44 7.73
N ASP A 249 -7.88 1.91 8.16
CA ASP A 249 -7.97 3.12 9.00
C ASP A 249 -7.73 2.85 10.50
N GLY A 250 -7.50 1.58 10.87
CA GLY A 250 -7.36 1.14 12.25
C GLY A 250 -8.66 1.07 13.06
N ALA A 251 -9.81 1.32 12.42
CA ALA A 251 -11.12 1.44 13.04
C ALA A 251 -12.24 0.73 12.24
N GLY A 252 -11.87 -0.30 11.47
CA GLY A 252 -12.80 -1.13 10.67
C GLY A 252 -13.18 -0.53 9.32
N GLY A 253 -12.43 0.44 8.82
CA GLY A 253 -12.56 1.01 7.48
C GLY A 253 -11.28 0.94 6.68
N VAL A 254 -11.38 1.34 5.42
CA VAL A 254 -10.26 1.38 4.46
C VAL A 254 -10.25 2.71 3.72
N TRP A 255 -9.07 3.31 3.63
CA TRP A 255 -8.79 4.40 2.70
C TRP A 255 -8.20 3.85 1.41
N MET A 256 -8.60 4.41 0.28
CA MET A 256 -8.17 4.00 -1.05
C MET A 256 -7.79 5.24 -1.88
N ALA A 257 -6.74 5.13 -2.68
CA ALA A 257 -6.35 6.13 -3.66
C ALA A 257 -7.09 5.90 -4.98
N GLU A 258 -7.69 6.95 -5.56
CA GLU A 258 -8.41 6.91 -6.84
C GLU A 258 -8.13 8.20 -7.63
N ARG A 259 -7.17 8.20 -8.55
CA ARG A 259 -6.75 9.39 -9.32
C ARG A 259 -6.56 10.62 -8.40
N ASP A 260 -7.46 11.60 -8.49
CA ASP A 260 -7.42 12.85 -7.71
C ASP A 260 -8.13 12.74 -6.35
N TYR A 261 -8.60 11.57 -5.97
CA TYR A 261 -9.47 11.35 -4.82
C TYR A 261 -8.88 10.36 -3.82
N LEU A 262 -9.21 10.61 -2.55
CA LEU A 262 -9.07 9.66 -1.48
C LEU A 262 -10.48 9.19 -1.08
N VAL A 263 -10.70 7.88 -1.17
CA VAL A 263 -11.99 7.24 -0.95
C VAL A 263 -11.93 6.47 0.36
N HIS A 264 -12.86 6.76 1.27
CA HIS A 264 -13.00 6.04 2.53
C HIS A 264 -14.23 5.14 2.49
N LEU A 265 -14.04 3.86 2.76
CA LEU A 265 -15.10 2.88 2.94
C LEU A 265 -15.12 2.44 4.40
N ARG A 266 -16.27 2.60 5.07
CA ARG A 266 -16.47 2.12 6.43
C ARG A 266 -17.93 1.72 6.63
N ASN A 267 -18.17 0.54 7.18
CA ASN A 267 -19.53 0.00 7.40
C ASN A 267 -20.42 0.05 6.13
N GLY A 268 -19.84 -0.30 4.97
CA GLY A 268 -20.52 -0.25 3.67
C GLY A 268 -20.80 1.16 3.11
N ARG A 269 -20.49 2.21 3.87
CA ARG A 269 -20.67 3.61 3.45
C ARG A 269 -19.39 4.09 2.80
N TRP A 270 -19.52 4.65 1.60
CA TRP A 270 -18.38 5.28 0.94
C TRP A 270 -18.49 6.79 0.97
N MET A 271 -17.34 7.41 1.23
CA MET A 271 -17.11 8.84 1.21
C MET A 271 -15.94 9.11 0.27
N ARG A 272 -16.09 10.08 -0.62
CA ARG A 272 -15.02 10.50 -1.53
C ARG A 272 -14.56 11.91 -1.15
N GLN A 273 -13.26 12.13 -1.09
CA GLN A 273 -12.66 13.44 -0.82
C GLN A 273 -11.66 13.77 -1.91
N LEU A 274 -11.69 15.01 -2.41
CA LEU A 274 -10.66 15.48 -3.33
C LEU A 274 -9.31 15.55 -2.59
N SER A 275 -8.25 15.11 -3.25
CA SER A 275 -6.88 15.33 -2.80
C SER A 275 -6.65 16.84 -2.65
N PRO A 276 -5.96 17.30 -1.59
CA PRO A 276 -5.54 18.70 -1.48
C PRO A 276 -4.52 19.10 -2.57
N VAL A 277 -3.97 18.13 -3.28
CA VAL A 277 -3.08 18.29 -4.45
C VAL A 277 -3.69 17.56 -5.65
N PRO A 278 -4.78 18.08 -6.24
CA PRO A 278 -5.36 17.46 -7.43
C PRO A 278 -4.33 17.44 -8.57
N GLN A 279 -4.40 16.44 -9.45
CA GLN A 279 -3.46 16.14 -10.54
C GLN A 279 -2.10 15.56 -10.12
N ALA A 280 -1.76 15.56 -8.83
CA ALA A 280 -0.68 14.74 -8.32
C ALA A 280 -1.17 13.30 -8.15
N GLU A 281 -0.42 12.35 -8.71
CA GLU A 281 -0.70 10.93 -8.57
C GLU A 281 -0.44 10.51 -7.12
N LEU A 282 -1.42 9.84 -6.50
CA LEU A 282 -1.25 9.23 -5.18
C LEU A 282 -0.40 7.96 -5.31
N LYS A 283 0.77 7.98 -4.67
CA LYS A 283 1.81 6.92 -4.73
C LYS A 283 1.82 6.00 -3.50
N GLY A 284 0.93 6.22 -2.53
CA GLY A 284 0.84 5.37 -1.35
C GLY A 284 -0.02 5.96 -0.25
N ILE A 285 -0.55 5.09 0.61
CA ILE A 285 -1.33 5.44 1.80
C ILE A 285 -0.82 4.58 2.96
N ALA A 286 -0.60 5.18 4.13
CA ALA A 286 -0.18 4.47 5.34
C ALA A 286 -1.02 4.88 6.54
N HIS A 287 -1.23 3.95 7.46
CA HIS A 287 -1.92 4.19 8.73
C HIS A 287 -0.94 4.21 9.90
N VAL A 288 -1.08 5.21 10.76
CA VAL A 288 -0.35 5.31 12.01
C VAL A 288 -1.05 4.44 13.07
N ALA A 289 -0.50 3.25 13.30
CA ALA A 289 -1.07 2.24 14.19
C ALA A 289 -1.54 2.82 15.54
N GLY A 290 -2.79 2.54 15.91
CA GLY A 290 -3.37 2.94 17.20
C GLY A 290 -3.86 4.40 17.29
N THR A 291 -3.74 5.20 16.22
CA THR A 291 -4.06 6.64 16.28
C THR A 291 -5.19 7.09 15.35
N GLY A 292 -5.61 6.26 14.39
CA GLY A 292 -6.60 6.60 13.36
C GLY A 292 -6.15 7.73 12.42
N ARG A 293 -4.87 8.10 12.46
CA ARG A 293 -4.24 9.05 11.55
C ARG A 293 -3.78 8.32 10.31
N MET A 294 -3.92 8.98 9.17
CA MET A 294 -3.45 8.47 7.89
C MET A 294 -2.41 9.41 7.29
N TRP A 295 -1.48 8.82 6.56
CA TRP A 295 -0.54 9.49 5.69
C TRP A 295 -0.81 9.06 4.26
N ALA A 296 -0.50 9.93 3.32
CA ALA A 296 -0.41 9.57 1.92
C ALA A 296 0.73 10.35 1.29
N ILE A 297 1.27 9.82 0.20
CA ILE A 297 2.27 10.50 -0.61
C ILE A 297 1.72 10.71 -2.02
N ALA A 298 2.07 11.84 -2.62
CA ALA A 298 1.63 12.18 -3.96
C ALA A 298 2.74 12.87 -4.76
N GLU A 299 2.73 12.67 -6.07
CA GLU A 299 3.73 13.21 -6.98
C GLU A 299 3.06 13.84 -8.21
N GLY A 300 3.47 15.05 -8.58
CA GLY A 300 3.01 15.71 -9.80
C GLY A 300 4.03 16.71 -10.32
N ALA A 301 3.70 17.39 -11.42
CA ALA A 301 4.62 18.31 -12.10
C ALA A 301 5.15 19.45 -11.19
N ALA A 302 4.36 19.85 -10.18
CA ALA A 302 4.73 20.92 -9.25
C ALA A 302 5.58 20.45 -8.05
N GLY A 303 5.74 19.13 -7.84
CA GLY A 303 6.56 18.58 -6.76
C GLY A 303 6.01 17.29 -6.16
N GLN A 304 6.63 16.90 -5.05
CA GLN A 304 6.27 15.73 -4.26
C GLN A 304 5.64 16.19 -2.94
N TYR A 305 4.64 15.45 -2.45
CA TYR A 305 3.81 15.87 -1.33
C TYR A 305 3.67 14.75 -0.31
N VAL A 306 3.75 15.14 0.97
CA VAL A 306 3.29 14.31 2.09
C VAL A 306 1.97 14.90 2.57
N LEU A 307 0.95 14.07 2.60
CA LEU A 307 -0.41 14.41 3.00
C LEU A 307 -0.75 13.75 4.33
N SER A 308 -1.51 14.45 5.17
CA SER A 308 -1.98 13.92 6.44
C SER A 308 -3.50 13.97 6.55
N TYR A 309 -4.08 12.94 7.15
CA TYR A 309 -5.45 12.93 7.60
C TYR A 309 -5.46 12.89 9.14
N PRO A 310 -6.13 13.84 9.81
CA PRO A 310 -6.22 13.85 11.26
C PRO A 310 -7.03 12.63 11.74
N ARG A 311 -6.88 12.26 13.01
CA ARG A 311 -7.58 11.12 13.64
C ARG A 311 -9.03 11.01 13.16
N THR A 312 -9.41 9.83 12.65
CA THR A 312 -10.81 9.45 12.42
C THR A 312 -11.55 9.50 13.76
N GLY A 313 -12.17 10.64 14.08
CA GLY A 313 -13.07 10.79 15.22
C GLY A 313 -14.36 10.02 14.99
N GLY A 314 -14.86 9.37 16.05
CA GLY A 314 -16.15 8.68 16.09
C GLY A 314 -17.34 9.61 15.87
#